data_AF-A0A2A3X3N7-F1
#
_entry.id   AF-A0A2A3X3N7-F1
#
_cell.length_a   1.000
_cell.length_b   1.000
_cell.length_c   1.000
_cell.angle_alpha   90.00
_cell.angle_beta   90.00
_cell.angle_gamma   90.00
#
_symmetry.space_group_name_H-M   'P 1'
#
loop_
_entity.id
_entity.type
_entity.pdbx_description
1 polymer ?
#
loop_
_entity_poly.entity_id
_entity_poly.type
_entity_poly.pdbx_seq_one_letter_code
_entity_poly.pdbx_strand_id
1 'polypeptide(L)'
;MSELSDEELVERTTALVGGLEQIAKRYEEHVFLAWEDPVTFGAGHFVLYPEAGEITRFAIEEQYTDTDWSDDERIATSWTWDSQARVRQPDGDCPWVSLAHGEVAPGDYAQLLGLAEDWAKTTHTLAEREQALTVDPLTAPGVERHGGQRTFLS
;
A
#
# COMPACT_ATOMS: atom_id res chain seq x y z
N MET A 1 -1.13 20.69 -27.54
CA MET A 1 -0.74 19.39 -26.96
C MET A 1 -1.38 18.36 -27.88
N SER A 2 -0.60 17.46 -28.47
CA SER A 2 -1.21 16.34 -29.21
C SER A 2 -1.87 15.42 -28.19
N GLU A 3 -3.12 15.05 -28.44
CA GLU A 3 -3.76 13.95 -27.74
C GLU A 3 -2.97 12.67 -28.06
N LEU A 4 -2.68 11.88 -27.03
CA LEU A 4 -2.00 10.60 -27.20
C LEU A 4 -2.90 9.64 -27.97
N SER A 5 -2.32 8.82 -28.83
CA SER A 5 -3.06 7.75 -29.48
C SER A 5 -3.39 6.63 -28.49
N ASP A 6 -4.41 5.82 -28.81
CA ASP A 6 -4.79 4.64 -28.03
C ASP A 6 -3.60 3.69 -27.80
N GLU A 7 -2.74 3.50 -28.82
CA GLU A 7 -1.53 2.69 -28.70
C GLU A 7 -0.56 3.25 -27.66
N GLU A 8 -0.37 4.58 -27.65
CA GLU A 8 0.47 5.25 -26.65
C GLU A 8 -0.16 5.12 -25.26
N LEU A 9 -1.47 5.29 -25.12
CA LEU A 9 -2.16 5.13 -23.83
C LEU A 9 -2.00 3.69 -23.29
N VAL A 10 -2.18 2.67 -24.13
CA VAL A 10 -1.94 1.26 -23.76
C VAL A 10 -0.50 1.02 -23.33
N GLU A 11 0.48 1.60 -24.03
CA GLU A 11 1.89 1.52 -23.64
C GLU A 11 2.12 2.12 -22.26
N ARG A 12 1.53 3.29 -21.96
CA ARG A 12 1.66 3.96 -20.66
C ARG A 12 0.99 3.16 -19.55
N THR A 13 -0.22 2.63 -19.77
CA THR A 13 -0.90 1.75 -18.81
C THR A 13 -0.07 0.50 -18.53
N THR A 14 0.44 -0.16 -19.57
CA THR A 14 1.28 -1.36 -19.42
C THR A 14 2.55 -1.04 -18.62
N ALA A 15 3.19 0.10 -18.89
CA ALA A 15 4.38 0.54 -18.18
C ALA A 15 4.08 0.89 -16.71
N LEU A 16 2.93 1.51 -16.42
CA LEU A 16 2.48 1.78 -15.06
C LEU A 16 2.25 0.48 -14.29
N VAL A 17 1.44 -0.44 -14.83
CA VAL A 17 1.12 -1.72 -14.17
C VAL A 17 2.39 -2.53 -13.92
N GLY A 18 3.24 -2.70 -14.93
CA GLY A 18 4.51 -3.41 -14.77
C GLY A 18 5.46 -2.71 -13.80
N GLY A 19 5.38 -1.39 -13.66
CA GLY A 19 6.13 -0.64 -12.64
C GLY A 19 5.61 -0.90 -11.22
N LEU A 20 4.29 -0.90 -11.02
CA LEU A 20 3.66 -1.18 -9.74
C LEU A 20 3.96 -2.61 -9.26
N GLU A 21 3.90 -3.59 -10.15
CA GLU A 21 4.27 -4.98 -9.83
C GLU A 21 5.74 -5.09 -9.39
N GLN A 22 6.64 -4.34 -10.04
CA GLN A 22 8.05 -4.30 -9.64
C GLN A 22 8.25 -3.64 -8.27
N ILE A 23 7.49 -2.58 -7.96
CA ILE A 23 7.51 -1.93 -6.64
C ILE A 23 7.02 -2.91 -5.58
N ALA A 24 5.87 -3.55 -5.80
CA ALA A 24 5.30 -4.52 -4.87
C ALA A 24 6.27 -5.68 -4.61
N LYS A 25 6.88 -6.24 -5.66
CA LYS A 25 7.90 -7.27 -5.53
C LYS A 25 9.15 -6.82 -4.77
N ARG A 26 9.57 -5.56 -4.94
CA ARG A 26 10.75 -5.01 -4.25
C ARG A 26 10.53 -4.88 -2.74
N TYR A 27 9.31 -4.60 -2.33
CA TYR A 27 8.93 -4.38 -0.93
C TYR A 27 8.01 -5.48 -0.37
N GLU A 28 8.03 -6.67 -0.99
CA GLU A 28 7.06 -7.75 -0.79
C GLU A 28 6.98 -8.28 0.64
N GLU A 29 8.01 -8.05 1.46
CA GLU A 29 8.00 -8.45 2.87
C GLU A 29 6.95 -7.68 3.69
N HIS A 30 6.65 -6.44 3.29
CA HIS A 30 5.84 -5.51 4.08
C HIS A 30 4.77 -4.78 3.28
N VAL A 31 4.74 -4.93 1.95
CA VAL A 31 3.81 -4.26 1.05
C VAL A 31 3.31 -5.24 0.00
N PHE A 32 2.00 -5.27 -0.23
CA PHE A 32 1.40 -6.01 -1.34
C PHE A 32 0.55 -5.10 -2.23
N LEU A 33 0.40 -5.50 -3.49
CA LEU A 33 -0.44 -4.85 -4.49
C LEU A 33 -1.73 -5.65 -4.68
N ALA A 34 -2.86 -4.97 -4.52
CA ALA A 34 -4.20 -5.48 -4.79
C ALA A 34 -4.77 -4.84 -6.06
N TRP A 35 -5.56 -5.63 -6.77
CA TRP A 35 -6.36 -5.20 -7.91
C TRP A 35 -7.81 -5.20 -7.45
N GLU A 36 -8.43 -4.03 -7.39
CA GLU A 36 -9.73 -3.84 -6.76
C GLU A 36 -10.73 -3.18 -7.71
N ASP A 37 -12.02 -3.43 -7.48
CA ASP A 37 -13.09 -2.64 -8.08
C ASP A 37 -13.36 -1.42 -7.19
N PRO A 38 -13.10 -0.18 -7.65
CA PRO A 38 -13.30 1.01 -6.84
C PRO A 38 -14.76 1.19 -6.41
N VAL A 39 -15.74 0.67 -7.16
CA VAL A 39 -17.17 0.73 -6.77
C VAL A 39 -17.44 -0.16 -5.56
N THR A 40 -16.80 -1.33 -5.51
CA THR A 40 -17.00 -2.31 -4.43
C THR A 40 -16.19 -1.96 -3.18
N PHE A 41 -14.94 -1.53 -3.33
CA PHE A 41 -14.00 -1.35 -2.22
C PHE A 41 -13.75 0.13 -1.83
N GLY A 42 -14.24 1.08 -2.63
CA GLY A 42 -14.13 2.51 -2.37
C GLY A 42 -12.68 2.99 -2.33
N ALA A 43 -11.81 2.37 -3.13
CA ALA A 43 -10.37 2.63 -3.20
C ALA A 43 -10.00 3.11 -4.60
N GLY A 44 -9.18 2.34 -5.32
CA GLY A 44 -8.85 2.51 -6.73
C GLY A 44 -8.69 1.15 -7.39
N HIS A 45 -8.35 1.15 -8.68
CA HIS A 45 -8.11 -0.07 -9.44
C HIS A 45 -6.82 -0.79 -9.00
N PHE A 46 -5.79 -0.03 -8.59
CA PHE A 46 -4.53 -0.55 -8.07
C PHE A 46 -4.30 0.00 -6.66
N VAL A 47 -4.12 -0.87 -5.67
CA VAL A 47 -3.99 -0.45 -4.28
C VAL A 47 -2.80 -1.13 -3.61
N LEU A 48 -1.88 -0.33 -3.07
CA LEU A 48 -0.79 -0.80 -2.24
C LEU A 48 -1.21 -0.76 -0.76
N TYR A 49 -1.01 -1.88 -0.07
CA TYR A 49 -1.31 -2.04 1.35
C TYR A 49 -0.08 -2.50 2.13
N PRO A 50 0.02 -2.13 3.43
CA PRO A 50 0.93 -2.81 4.33
C PRO A 50 0.49 -4.26 4.53
N GLU A 51 1.44 -5.20 4.59
CA GLU A 51 1.19 -6.57 5.06
C GLU A 51 0.72 -6.59 6.52
N ALA A 52 1.34 -5.76 7.35
CA ALA A 52 1.00 -5.62 8.77
C ALA A 52 -0.14 -4.61 8.99
N GLY A 53 -1.35 -4.98 8.56
CA GLY A 53 -2.58 -4.28 8.89
C GLY A 53 -2.99 -3.15 7.94
N GLU A 54 -4.31 -3.02 7.73
CA GLU A 54 -4.92 -2.11 6.75
C GLU A 54 -5.24 -0.72 7.35
N ILE A 55 -4.26 -0.09 8.00
CA ILE A 55 -4.42 1.26 8.59
C ILE A 55 -4.01 2.37 7.63
N THR A 56 -3.20 2.08 6.61
CA THR A 56 -2.84 3.01 5.54
C THR A 56 -2.94 2.31 4.19
N ARG A 57 -3.11 3.06 3.11
CA ARG A 57 -3.05 2.54 1.74
C ARG A 57 -2.66 3.63 0.74
N PHE A 58 -2.17 3.22 -0.41
CA PHE A 58 -1.99 4.08 -1.58
C PHE A 58 -2.82 3.53 -2.72
N ALA A 59 -3.88 4.24 -3.09
CA ALA A 59 -4.85 3.83 -4.11
C ALA A 59 -4.62 4.62 -5.40
N ILE A 60 -4.74 3.95 -6.54
CA ILE A 60 -4.65 4.53 -7.88
C ILE A 60 -5.90 4.11 -8.63
N GLU A 61 -6.64 5.08 -9.18
CA GLU A 61 -7.85 4.84 -9.93
C GLU A 61 -7.70 5.35 -11.37
N GLU A 62 -7.88 4.43 -12.32
CA GLU A 62 -7.99 4.75 -13.74
C GLU A 62 -9.18 5.66 -14.03
N GLN A 63 -8.93 6.72 -14.80
CA GLN A 63 -9.95 7.66 -15.24
C GLN A 63 -10.15 7.55 -16.76
N TYR A 64 -11.40 7.61 -17.18
CA TYR A 64 -11.82 7.39 -18.56
C TYR A 64 -12.62 8.60 -19.06
N THR A 65 -12.26 9.14 -20.23
CA THR A 65 -12.95 10.29 -20.83
C THR A 65 -13.81 9.83 -22.01
N ASP A 66 -15.02 10.37 -22.14
CA ASP A 66 -15.92 10.20 -23.30
C ASP A 66 -16.20 8.73 -23.71
N THR A 67 -16.31 7.83 -22.73
CA THR A 67 -16.41 6.39 -23.00
C THR A 67 -17.79 5.80 -22.69
N ASP A 68 -18.23 4.82 -23.50
CA ASP A 68 -19.35 3.95 -23.18
C ASP A 68 -18.94 3.03 -22.02
N TRP A 69 -19.64 3.14 -20.89
CA TRP A 69 -19.41 2.32 -19.70
C TRP A 69 -19.61 0.81 -19.92
N SER A 70 -20.12 0.42 -21.09
CA SER A 70 -20.31 -0.96 -21.53
C SER A 70 -19.11 -1.57 -22.25
N ASP A 71 -18.10 -0.76 -22.59
CA ASP A 71 -16.87 -1.25 -23.20
C ASP A 71 -15.95 -1.85 -22.13
N ASP A 72 -15.45 -3.05 -22.33
CA ASP A 72 -14.51 -3.70 -21.39
C ASP A 72 -13.05 -3.49 -21.82
N GLU A 73 -12.81 -2.93 -23.00
CA GLU A 73 -11.48 -2.64 -23.56
C GLU A 73 -11.09 -1.16 -23.39
N ARG A 74 -11.73 -0.45 -22.46
CA ARG A 74 -11.49 0.98 -22.21
C ARG A 74 -10.05 1.22 -21.81
N ILE A 75 -9.49 2.30 -22.35
CA ILE A 75 -8.12 2.70 -22.08
C ILE A 75 -8.13 3.92 -21.17
N ALA A 76 -7.41 3.84 -20.06
CA ALA A 76 -7.29 4.94 -19.11
C ALA A 76 -6.67 6.17 -19.78
N THR A 77 -7.33 7.31 -19.61
CA THR A 77 -6.91 8.62 -20.14
C THR A 77 -6.17 9.48 -19.13
N SER A 78 -6.27 9.14 -17.84
CA SER A 78 -5.47 9.67 -16.73
C SER A 78 -5.60 8.73 -15.52
N TRP A 79 -4.86 9.00 -14.46
CA TRP A 79 -4.99 8.30 -13.18
C TRP A 79 -5.10 9.28 -12.03
N THR A 80 -6.10 9.10 -11.17
CA THR A 80 -6.12 9.70 -9.85
C THR A 80 -5.40 8.81 -8.86
N TRP A 81 -4.86 9.41 -7.80
CA TRP A 81 -4.23 8.67 -6.72
C TRP A 81 -4.54 9.30 -5.37
N ASP A 82 -4.62 8.45 -4.35
CA ASP A 82 -4.88 8.84 -2.97
C ASP A 82 -3.96 8.08 -2.02
N SER A 83 -3.23 8.82 -1.18
CA SER A 83 -2.63 8.26 0.03
C SER A 83 -3.60 8.41 1.18
N GLN A 84 -4.02 7.31 1.80
CA GLN A 84 -5.10 7.29 2.79
C GLN A 84 -4.68 6.61 4.08
N ALA A 85 -5.35 6.99 5.17
CA ALA A 85 -5.27 6.31 6.46
C ALA A 85 -6.64 6.13 7.08
N ARG A 86 -6.83 5.06 7.85
CA ARG A 86 -8.00 4.91 8.72
C ARG A 86 -7.82 5.76 9.97
N VAL A 87 -8.75 6.68 10.20
CA VAL A 87 -8.71 7.57 11.36
C VAL A 87 -9.94 7.30 12.22
N ARG A 88 -9.71 6.93 13.48
CA ARG A 88 -10.80 6.70 14.43
C ARG A 88 -11.48 8.02 14.80
N GLN A 89 -12.78 8.09 14.60
CA GLN A 89 -13.64 9.21 14.96
C GLN A 89 -14.22 9.03 16.38
N PRO A 90 -14.69 10.11 17.04
CA PRO A 90 -15.23 10.06 18.40
C PRO A 90 -16.48 9.18 18.56
N ASP A 91 -17.23 8.96 17.48
CA ASP A 91 -18.39 8.06 17.42
C ASP A 91 -18.00 6.57 17.33
N GLY A 92 -16.72 6.27 17.11
CA GLY A 92 -16.17 4.92 17.01
C GLY A 92 -15.95 4.43 15.58
N ASP A 93 -16.39 5.19 14.56
CA ASP A 93 -16.14 4.85 13.16
C ASP A 93 -14.66 5.07 12.80
N CYS A 94 -14.17 4.30 11.82
CA CYS A 94 -12.79 4.39 11.34
C CYS A 94 -12.76 4.57 9.81
N PRO A 95 -13.29 5.69 9.28
CA PRO A 95 -13.29 5.93 7.84
C PRO A 95 -11.87 6.11 7.29
N TRP A 96 -11.72 5.83 6.00
CA TRP A 96 -10.56 6.25 5.23
C TRP A 96 -10.58 7.78 5.07
N VAL A 97 -9.43 8.39 5.32
CA VAL A 97 -9.21 9.83 5.12
C VAL A 97 -8.01 10.00 4.20
N SER A 98 -8.18 10.80 3.14
CA SER A 98 -7.09 11.17 2.24
C SER A 98 -6.11 12.10 2.95
N LEU A 99 -4.85 11.67 3.01
CA LEU A 99 -3.72 12.45 3.51
C LEU A 99 -3.10 13.29 2.39
N ALA A 100 -3.10 12.76 1.18
CA ALA A 100 -2.69 13.43 -0.05
C ALA A 100 -3.43 12.81 -1.24
N HIS A 101 -3.65 13.61 -2.27
CA HIS A 101 -4.34 13.20 -3.49
C HIS A 101 -3.80 13.98 -4.68
N GLY A 102 -3.92 13.41 -5.87
CA GLY A 102 -3.67 14.11 -7.12
C GLY A 102 -4.16 13.34 -8.34
N GLU A 103 -3.96 13.94 -9.50
CA GLU A 103 -4.23 13.34 -10.80
C GLU A 103 -2.97 13.46 -11.68
N VAL A 104 -2.70 12.43 -12.47
CA VAL A 104 -1.53 12.32 -13.34
C VAL A 104 -1.99 11.99 -14.75
N ALA A 105 -1.52 12.79 -15.71
CA ALA A 105 -1.75 12.54 -17.12
C ALA A 105 -0.89 11.36 -17.62
N PRO A 106 -1.27 10.69 -18.73
CA PRO A 106 -0.57 9.49 -19.18
C PRO A 106 0.91 9.69 -19.50
N GLY A 107 1.28 10.89 -19.97
CA GLY A 107 2.68 11.27 -20.23
C GLY A 107 3.54 11.35 -18.96
N ASP A 108 2.92 11.49 -17.79
CA ASP A 108 3.58 11.67 -16.50
C ASP A 108 3.48 10.43 -15.60
N TYR A 109 3.10 9.26 -16.14
CA TYR A 109 2.94 8.01 -15.38
C TYR A 109 4.17 7.63 -14.52
N ALA A 110 5.37 8.00 -14.94
CA ALA A 110 6.59 7.78 -14.17
C ALA A 110 6.62 8.56 -12.84
N GLN A 111 5.96 9.73 -12.78
CA GLN A 111 5.79 10.47 -11.53
C GLN A 111 4.90 9.70 -10.55
N LEU A 112 3.82 9.09 -11.05
CA LEU A 112 2.92 8.25 -10.25
C LEU A 112 3.65 7.04 -9.68
N LEU A 113 4.51 6.39 -10.48
CA LEU A 113 5.39 5.32 -9.98
C LEU A 113 6.34 5.79 -8.89
N GLY A 114 6.89 7.00 -9.00
CA GLY A 114 7.74 7.59 -7.95
C GLY A 114 6.98 7.81 -6.65
N LEU A 115 5.74 8.32 -6.71
CA LEU A 115 4.88 8.49 -5.54
C LEU A 115 4.55 7.16 -4.87
N ALA A 116 4.21 6.13 -5.66
CA ALA A 116 3.94 4.79 -5.18
C ALA A 116 5.17 4.14 -4.53
N GLU A 117 6.35 4.31 -5.14
CA GLU A 117 7.62 3.78 -4.60
C GLU A 117 8.01 4.48 -3.28
N ASP A 118 7.88 5.81 -3.20
CA ASP A 118 8.16 6.55 -1.98
C ASP A 118 7.23 6.13 -0.83
N TRP A 119 5.95 5.90 -1.14
CA TRP A 119 4.99 5.35 -0.18
C TRP A 119 5.41 3.94 0.28
N ALA A 120 5.67 3.03 -0.66
CA ALA A 120 6.01 1.64 -0.35
C ALA A 120 7.30 1.53 0.48
N LYS A 121 8.32 2.30 0.13
CA LYS A 121 9.58 2.39 0.86
C LYS A 121 9.37 2.90 2.29
N THR A 122 8.52 3.91 2.46
CA THR A 122 8.22 4.46 3.79
C THR A 122 7.50 3.44 4.65
N THR A 123 6.48 2.77 4.10
CA THR A 123 5.74 1.69 4.77
C THR A 123 6.67 0.54 5.18
N HIS A 124 7.51 0.07 4.26
CA HIS A 124 8.51 -0.96 4.54
C HIS A 124 9.44 -0.56 5.68
N THR A 125 10.02 0.63 5.61
CA THR A 125 10.95 1.14 6.63
C THR A 125 10.29 1.24 8.01
N LEU A 126 9.01 1.63 8.06
CA LEU A 126 8.25 1.70 9.31
C LEU A 126 8.00 0.30 9.88
N ALA A 127 7.62 -0.67 9.05
CA ALA A 127 7.42 -2.05 9.44
C ALA A 127 8.72 -2.69 9.98
N GLU A 128 9.85 -2.51 9.31
CA GLU A 128 11.16 -3.00 9.80
C GLU A 128 11.51 -2.43 11.18
N ARG A 129 11.21 -1.14 11.42
CA ARG A 129 11.43 -0.50 12.72
C ARG A 129 10.51 -1.06 13.79
N GLU A 130 9.23 -1.27 13.48
CA GLU A 130 8.27 -1.87 14.42
C GLU A 130 8.68 -3.29 14.80
N GLN A 131 9.13 -4.09 13.83
CA GLN A 131 9.66 -5.43 14.09
C GLN A 131 10.90 -5.39 14.97
N ALA A 132 11.84 -4.50 14.68
CA ALA A 132 13.05 -4.33 15.51
C ALA A 132 12.74 -3.93 16.95
N LEU A 133 11.66 -3.17 17.19
CA LEU A 133 11.20 -2.80 18.54
C LEU A 133 10.43 -3.93 19.25
N THR A 134 9.87 -4.88 18.49
CA THR A 134 9.08 -6.01 19.03
C THR A 134 9.94 -7.22 19.38
N VAL A 135 11.13 -7.37 18.77
CA VAL A 135 12.09 -8.43 19.09
C VAL A 135 12.90 -8.06 20.34
N ASP A 136 12.26 -8.12 21.51
CA ASP A 136 12.96 -8.27 22.80
C ASP A 136 12.16 -9.13 23.80
N PRO A 137 12.22 -10.48 23.69
CA PRO A 137 12.24 -11.29 24.89
C PRO A 137 13.68 -11.35 25.37
N LEU A 138 13.98 -10.67 26.48
CA LEU A 138 15.18 -10.87 27.30
C LEU A 138 15.52 -12.36 27.39
N THR A 139 16.37 -12.83 26.47
CA THR A 139 16.93 -14.17 26.55
C THR A 139 18.14 -14.02 27.45
N ALA A 140 17.89 -13.81 28.74
CA ALA A 140 18.91 -13.92 29.75
C ALA A 140 19.36 -15.40 29.78
N PRO A 141 20.64 -15.70 29.51
CA PRO A 141 21.14 -17.06 29.63
C PRO A 141 21.06 -17.50 31.10
N GLY A 142 20.73 -18.78 31.28
CA GLY A 142 20.28 -19.36 32.54
C GLY A 142 21.17 -19.10 33.75
N VAL A 143 20.49 -18.97 34.90
CA VAL A 143 21.02 -19.43 36.17
C VAL A 143 20.02 -20.44 36.71
N GLU A 144 20.21 -21.70 36.33
CA GLU A 144 19.71 -22.83 37.10
C GLU A 144 20.35 -22.75 38.50
N ARG A 145 19.56 -22.37 39.51
CA ARG A 145 19.90 -22.67 40.90
C ARG A 145 19.26 -23.99 41.29
N HIS A 146 19.89 -25.09 40.89
CA HIS A 146 19.77 -26.35 41.61
C HIS A 146 20.56 -26.22 42.91
N GLY A 147 19.88 -26.27 44.06
CA GLY A 147 20.58 -26.38 45.34
C GLY A 147 19.74 -26.13 46.58
N GLY A 148 19.20 -27.20 47.16
CA GLY A 148 19.10 -27.34 48.61
C GLY A 148 17.70 -27.31 49.22
N GLN A 149 17.17 -28.50 49.47
CA GLN A 149 16.14 -28.75 50.48
C GLN A 149 16.55 -28.14 51.82
N ARG A 150 15.63 -27.44 52.50
CA ARG A 150 15.62 -27.35 53.96
C ARG A 150 14.18 -27.39 54.47
N THR A 151 13.82 -28.58 54.94
CA THR A 151 12.71 -28.83 55.87
C THR A 151 12.86 -27.92 57.09
N PHE A 152 11.79 -27.25 57.52
CA PHE A 152 11.65 -26.81 58.91
C PHE A 152 10.27 -27.21 59.42
N LEU A 153 10.30 -28.18 60.34
CA LEU A 153 9.28 -28.43 61.34
C LEU A 153 9.51 -27.47 62.51
N SER A 154 8.45 -26.84 62.98
CA SER A 154 8.12 -26.65 64.40
C SER A 154 6.75 -26.02 64.52
#